data_AF-A0A3R7EK10-F1
#
_entry.id   AF-A0A3R7EK10-F1
#
_cell.length_a   1.000
_cell.length_b   1.000
_cell.length_c   1.000
_cell.angle_alpha   90.00
_cell.angle_beta   90.00
_cell.angle_gamma   90.00
#
_symmetry.space_group_name_H-M   'P 1'
#
loop_
_entity.id
_entity.type
_entity.pdbx_description
1 polymer ?
#
loop_
_entity_poly.entity_id
_entity_poly.type
_entity_poly.pdbx_seq_one_letter_code
_entity_poly.pdbx_strand_id
1 'polypeptide(L)'
;MDAIKKSYRMLMVKWHPDRCKEDPQRCKEMAQKTIEAYRTIIDYCNDYEYSFRKADVERMLPPDDRWFVQFGDDPLWGRGGDAKNRTI
;
A
#
# COMPACT_ATOMS: atom_id res chain seq x y z
N MET A 1 -8.88 3.36 -9.31
CA MET A 1 -8.62 2.38 -10.41
C MET A 1 -8.53 3.00 -11.79
N ASP A 2 -9.28 4.06 -12.12
CA ASP A 2 -9.36 4.56 -13.49
C ASP A 2 -8.03 5.05 -14.06
N ALA A 3 -7.15 5.62 -13.23
CA ALA A 3 -5.79 5.98 -13.62
C ALA A 3 -4.97 4.75 -14.09
N ILE A 4 -5.05 3.64 -13.36
CA ILE A 4 -4.35 2.38 -13.70
C ILE A 4 -4.89 1.82 -15.03
N LYS A 5 -6.22 1.81 -15.19
CA LYS A 5 -6.89 1.37 -16.43
C LYS A 5 -6.54 2.26 -17.62
N LYS A 6 -6.45 3.58 -17.42
CA LYS A 6 -6.08 4.53 -18.48
C LYS A 6 -4.64 4.33 -18.93
N SER A 7 -3.71 4.19 -18.00
CA SER A 7 -2.30 3.92 -18.30
C SER A 7 -2.12 2.60 -19.04
N TYR A 8 -2.82 1.54 -18.62
CA TYR A 8 -2.83 0.24 -19.31
C TYR A 8 -3.30 0.37 -20.76
N ARG A 9 -4.44 1.05 -21.01
CA ARG A 9 -4.96 1.27 -22.37
C ARG A 9 -3.97 2.04 -23.25
N MET A 10 -3.33 3.07 -22.70
CA MET A 10 -2.32 3.84 -23.43
C MET A 10 -1.11 2.99 -23.83
N LEU A 11 -0.61 2.16 -22.91
CA LEU A 11 0.51 1.27 -23.17
C LEU A 11 0.15 0.17 -24.18
N MET A 12 -1.06 -0.39 -24.09
CA MET A 12 -1.53 -1.40 -25.04
C MET A 12 -1.70 -0.83 -26.45
N VAL A 13 -2.13 0.42 -26.61
CA VAL A 13 -2.17 1.08 -27.94
C VAL A 13 -0.76 1.28 -28.51
N LYS A 14 0.23 1.55 -27.64
CA LYS A 14 1.62 1.75 -28.04
C LYS A 14 2.30 0.44 -28.48
N TRP A 15 2.12 -0.63 -27.73
CA TRP A 15 2.78 -1.91 -27.93
C TRP A 15 1.93 -2.95 -28.68
N HIS A 16 0.75 -2.55 -29.20
CA HIS A 16 -0.12 -3.46 -29.94
C HIS A 16 0.64 -4.04 -31.15
N PRO A 17 0.61 -5.37 -31.37
CA PRO A 17 1.33 -6.01 -32.48
C PRO A 17 1.02 -5.37 -33.84
N ASP A 18 -0.24 -4.95 -34.08
CA ASP A 18 -0.64 -4.29 -35.33
C ASP A 18 -0.10 -2.86 -35.51
N ARG A 19 0.25 -2.17 -34.42
CA ARG A 19 0.75 -0.78 -34.46
C ARG A 19 2.25 -0.67 -34.26
N CYS A 20 2.88 -1.74 -33.82
CA CYS A 20 4.28 -1.71 -33.48
C CYS A 20 5.14 -1.72 -34.75
N LYS A 21 5.81 -0.60 -35.00
CA LYS A 21 6.78 -0.44 -36.09
C LYS A 21 8.19 -0.88 -35.69
N GLU A 22 8.38 -1.21 -34.41
CA GLU A 22 9.64 -1.72 -33.86
C GLU A 22 9.74 -3.24 -34.05
N ASP A 23 10.83 -3.81 -33.54
CA ASP A 23 11.07 -5.25 -33.54
C ASP A 23 9.90 -6.02 -32.89
N PRO A 24 9.26 -6.98 -33.60
CA PRO A 24 8.08 -7.69 -33.13
C PRO A 24 8.27 -8.40 -31.79
N GLN A 25 9.49 -8.89 -31.53
CA GLN A 25 9.82 -9.57 -30.29
C GLN A 25 9.80 -8.61 -29.11
N ARG A 26 10.38 -7.42 -29.27
CA ARG A 26 10.36 -6.36 -28.27
C ARG A 26 8.94 -5.86 -27.98
N CYS A 27 8.11 -5.72 -29.00
CA CYS A 27 6.71 -5.32 -28.85
C CYS A 27 5.92 -6.34 -28.02
N LYS A 28 6.10 -7.63 -28.32
CA LYS A 28 5.47 -8.74 -27.59
C LYS A 28 5.92 -8.77 -26.13
N GLU A 29 7.21 -8.61 -25.88
CA GLU A 29 7.77 -8.59 -24.52
C GLU A 29 7.20 -7.44 -23.68
N MET A 30 7.15 -6.24 -24.26
CA MET A 30 6.61 -5.06 -23.58
C MET A 30 5.10 -5.15 -23.33
N ALA A 31 4.34 -5.70 -24.28
CA ALA A 31 2.92 -5.97 -24.10
C ALA A 31 2.68 -6.98 -22.97
N GLN A 32 3.44 -8.09 -22.94
CA GLN A 32 3.35 -9.09 -21.88
C GLN A 32 3.66 -8.50 -20.50
N LYS A 33 4.77 -7.76 -20.37
CA LYS A 33 5.13 -7.06 -19.13
C LYS A 33 4.04 -6.10 -18.65
N THR A 34 3.42 -5.38 -19.59
CA THR A 34 2.33 -4.44 -19.28
C THR A 34 1.09 -5.19 -18.75
N ILE A 35 0.73 -6.31 -19.36
CA ILE A 35 -0.40 -7.15 -18.92
C ILE A 35 -0.14 -7.74 -17.53
N GLU A 36 1.05 -8.29 -17.30
CA GLU A 36 1.43 -8.86 -16.00
C GLU A 36 1.42 -7.81 -14.89
N ALA A 37 2.01 -6.63 -15.13
CA ALA A 37 2.01 -5.53 -14.16
C ALA A 37 0.59 -5.06 -13.84
N TYR A 38 -0.27 -4.89 -14.86
CA TYR A 38 -1.66 -4.49 -14.66
C TYR A 38 -2.43 -5.52 -13.83
N ARG A 39 -2.27 -6.81 -14.13
CA ARG A 39 -2.92 -7.89 -13.39
C ARG A 39 -2.51 -7.86 -11.91
N THR A 40 -1.22 -7.86 -11.62
CA THR A 40 -0.71 -7.84 -10.23
C THR A 40 -1.26 -6.66 -9.42
N ILE A 41 -1.33 -5.47 -10.03
CA ILE A 41 -1.83 -4.28 -9.33
C ILE A 41 -3.34 -4.38 -9.08
N ILE A 42 -4.11 -4.87 -10.05
CA ILE A 42 -5.57 -5.00 -9.92
C ILE A 42 -5.92 -6.10 -8.93
N ASP A 43 -5.25 -7.25 -8.98
CA ASP A 43 -5.43 -8.34 -8.04
C ASP A 43 -5.13 -7.85 -6.62
N TYR A 44 -4.03 -7.13 -6.42
CA TYR A 44 -3.76 -6.48 -5.14
C TYR A 44 -4.88 -5.51 -4.73
N CYS A 45 -5.34 -4.61 -5.60
CA CYS A 45 -6.39 -3.67 -5.25
C CYS A 45 -7.76 -4.33 -4.97
N ASN A 46 -8.05 -5.48 -5.59
CA ASN A 46 -9.33 -6.17 -5.44
C ASN A 46 -9.34 -7.11 -4.23
N ASP A 47 -8.22 -7.81 -4.02
CA ASP A 47 -8.13 -8.90 -3.04
C ASP A 47 -7.49 -8.45 -1.72
N TYR A 48 -6.96 -7.22 -1.65
CA TYR A 48 -6.46 -6.67 -0.39
C TYR A 48 -7.62 -6.33 0.54
N GLU A 49 -7.95 -7.29 1.40
CA GLU A 49 -8.96 -7.13 2.44
C GLU A 49 -8.43 -6.25 3.57
N TYR A 50 -9.03 -5.07 3.74
CA TYR A 50 -8.76 -4.21 4.88
C TYR A 50 -9.45 -4.78 6.13
N SER A 51 -8.66 -5.33 7.06
CA SER A 51 -9.19 -5.74 8.36
C SER A 51 -9.33 -4.52 9.27
N PHE A 52 -10.56 -4.20 9.64
CA PHE A 52 -10.87 -3.17 10.65
C PHE A 52 -10.86 -3.72 12.08
N ARG A 53 -10.38 -4.96 12.28
CA ARG A 53 -10.19 -5.50 13.63
C ARG A 53 -9.11 -4.68 14.32
N LYS A 54 -9.39 -4.27 15.57
CA LYS A 54 -8.48 -3.46 16.39
C LYS A 54 -7.04 -3.98 16.37
N ALA A 55 -6.85 -5.28 16.55
CA ALA A 55 -5.52 -5.92 16.53
C ALA A 55 -4.78 -5.79 15.18
N ASP A 56 -5.49 -5.85 14.05
CA ASP A 56 -4.88 -5.70 12.72
C ASP A 56 -4.52 -4.24 12.43
N VAL A 57 -5.38 -3.31 12.86
CA VAL A 57 -5.12 -1.86 12.77
C VAL A 57 -3.92 -1.46 13.64
N GLU A 58 -3.84 -1.97 14.87
CA GLU A 58 -2.72 -1.72 15.78
C GLU A 58 -1.37 -2.22 15.23
N ARG A 59 -1.37 -3.29 14.44
CA ARG A 59 -0.17 -3.81 13.75
C ARG A 59 0.28 -2.93 12.59
N MET A 60 -0.65 -2.17 11.99
CA MET A 60 -0.38 -1.26 10.87
C MET A 60 -0.02 0.16 11.33
N LEU A 61 -0.03 0.43 12.64
CA LEU A 61 0.35 1.74 13.17
C LEU A 61 1.80 2.11 12.83
N PRO A 62 2.08 3.38 12.50
CA PRO A 62 3.43 3.89 12.38
C PRO A 62 4.27 3.58 13.63
N PRO A 63 5.59 3.40 13.49
CA PRO A 63 6.47 3.08 14.63
C PRO A 63 6.34 4.07 15.80
N ASP A 64 6.19 5.37 15.49
CA ASP A 64 6.05 6.43 16.50
C ASP A 64 4.74 6.31 17.30
N ASP A 65 3.63 5.97 16.63
CA ASP A 65 2.33 5.80 17.28
C ASP A 65 2.26 4.50 18.11
N ARG A 66 2.92 3.44 17.63
CA ARG A 66 3.01 2.17 18.37
C ARG A 66 3.68 2.34 19.72
N TRP A 67 4.71 3.17 19.81
CA TRP A 67 5.37 3.46 21.08
C TRP A 67 4.39 4.07 22.08
N PHE A 68 3.60 5.05 21.65
CA PHE A 68 2.65 5.74 22.52
C PHE A 68 1.51 4.83 22.98
N VAL A 69 1.01 3.95 22.09
CA VAL A 69 -0.01 2.94 22.46
C VAL A 69 0.54 1.93 23.47
N GLN A 70 1.82 1.56 23.37
CA GLN A 70 2.42 0.55 24.24
C GLN A 70 2.92 1.10 25.58
N PHE A 71 3.40 2.35 25.62
CA PHE A 71 4.08 2.93 26.79
C PHE A 71 3.50 4.28 27.26
N GLY A 72 2.48 4.83 26.59
CA GLY A 72 1.92 6.15 26.91
C GLY A 72 1.25 6.24 28.30
N ASP A 73 0.76 5.09 28.81
CA ASP A 73 0.21 4.94 30.16
C ASP A 73 1.22 4.32 31.15
N ASP A 74 2.48 4.13 30.74
CA ASP A 74 3.51 3.56 31.61
C ASP A 74 3.85 4.56 32.75
N PRO A 75 3.93 4.13 34.01
CA PRO A 75 4.28 5.03 35.12
C PRO A 75 5.70 5.62 35.05
N LEU A 76 6.64 4.96 34.36
CA LEU A 76 8.02 5.40 34.20
C LEU A 76 8.22 6.26 32.96
N TRP A 77 7.48 5.99 31.87
CA TRP A 77 7.70 6.62 30.55
C TRP A 77 6.48 7.36 29.96
N GLY A 78 5.31 7.23 30.58
CA GLY A 78 4.02 7.78 30.16
C GLY A 78 3.47 8.86 31.10
N ARG A 79 2.17 9.18 31.01
CA ARG A 79 1.53 10.26 31.82
C ARG A 79 1.36 9.93 33.31
N GLY A 80 1.90 8.82 33.79
CA GLY A 80 1.73 8.32 35.16
C GLY A 80 2.66 8.92 36.23
N GLY A 81 3.55 9.85 35.87
CA GLY A 81 4.57 10.39 36.78
C GLY A 81 4.09 11.41 37.84
N ASP A 82 2.92 12.03 37.71
CA ASP A 82 2.57 13.23 38.52
C ASP A 82 1.17 13.17 39.17
N ALA A 83 0.81 12.03 39.79
CA ALA A 83 -0.45 11.93 40.55
C ALA A 83 -0.29 11.65 42.05
N LYS A 84 0.93 11.70 42.62
CA LYS A 84 1.15 11.34 44.04
C LYS A 84 1.73 12.41 44.97
N ASN A 85 1.97 13.64 44.52
CA ASN A 85 2.49 14.72 45.39
C ASN A 85 1.64 16.00 45.38
N ARG A 86 0.30 15.88 45.38
CA ARG A 86 -0.62 17.04 45.47
C ARG A 86 -1.73 16.82 46.48
N THR A 87 -1.40 16.51 47.73
CA THR A 87 -2.31 16.71 48.86
C THR A 87 -1.48 17.01 50.11
N ILE A 88 -1.59 18.27 50.53
CA ILE A 88 -1.45 18.88 51.87
C ILE A 88 -0.41 18.28 52.81
#